data_AF-A0A5K3FV76-F1
#
_entry.id   AF-A0A5K3FV76-F1
#
_cell.length_a   1.000
_cell.length_b   1.000
_cell.length_c   1.000
_cell.angle_alpha   90.00
_cell.angle_beta   90.00
_cell.angle_gamma   90.00
#
_symmetry.space_group_name_H-M   'P 1'
#
loop_
_entity.id
_entity.type
_entity.pdbx_description
1 polymer ?
#
loop_
_entity_poly.entity_id
_entity_poly.type
_entity_poly.pdbx_seq_one_letter_code
_entity_poly.pdbx_strand_id
1 'polypeptide(L)'
;LKVLKLYAWEPSFIREVDSIRNKELSYLRKYLYLDCSITFVHECAPILVALATFVVYTLSSPDNVFNAEKAFVSLSLLNILRFPLFMFPTILSSLVQVKSLEQSPAILSRLPPARGTRLR
;
A
#
# COMPACT_ATOMS: atom_id res chain seq x y z
N LEU A 1 34.32 9.29 -13.57
CA LEU A 1 34.26 10.46 -14.49
C LEU A 1 35.57 10.67 -15.28
N LYS A 2 36.75 10.79 -14.65
CA LYS A 2 38.03 11.02 -15.39
C LYS A 2 38.38 9.94 -16.43
N VAL A 3 38.15 8.66 -16.13
CA VAL A 3 38.40 7.53 -17.07
C VAL A 3 37.40 7.53 -18.23
N LEU A 4 36.11 7.81 -17.95
CA LEU A 4 35.05 7.85 -18.97
C LEU A 4 35.30 8.94 -20.03
N LYS A 5 35.82 10.09 -19.60
CA LYS A 5 36.15 11.23 -20.45
C LYS A 5 37.41 11.00 -21.28
N LEU A 6 38.34 10.18 -20.78
CA LEU A 6 39.57 9.78 -21.49
C LEU A 6 39.30 8.86 -22.69
N TYR A 7 38.25 8.03 -22.59
CA TYR A 7 37.84 7.07 -23.63
C TYR A 7 36.64 7.55 -24.47
N ALA A 8 36.15 8.79 -24.26
CA ALA A 8 34.96 9.35 -24.93
C ALA A 8 33.69 8.45 -24.84
N TRP A 9 33.56 7.66 -23.78
CA TRP A 9 32.42 6.74 -23.57
C TRP A 9 31.19 7.39 -22.90
N GLU A 10 31.24 8.68 -22.58
CA GLU A 10 30.11 9.45 -22.03
C GLU A 10 28.80 9.27 -22.82
N PRO A 11 28.76 9.35 -24.17
CA PRO A 11 27.51 9.22 -24.92
C PRO A 11 26.87 7.84 -24.79
N SER A 12 27.68 6.78 -24.77
CA SER A 12 27.19 5.40 -24.62
C SER A 12 26.63 5.15 -23.23
N PHE A 13 27.27 5.70 -22.19
CA PHE A 13 26.77 5.61 -20.81
C PHE A 13 25.47 6.39 -20.62
N ILE A 14 25.37 7.60 -21.19
CA ILE A 14 24.15 8.41 -21.14
C ILE A 14 22.99 7.66 -21.82
N ARG A 15 23.22 7.03 -22.97
CA ARG A 15 22.20 6.23 -23.66
C ARG A 15 21.68 5.08 -22.81
N GLU A 16 22.55 4.38 -22.08
CA GLU A 16 22.08 3.28 -21.24
C GLU A 16 21.37 3.72 -19.97
N VAL A 17 21.83 4.80 -19.34
CA VAL A 17 21.09 5.40 -18.23
C VAL A 17 19.70 5.84 -18.68
N ASP A 18 19.60 6.44 -19.87
CA ASP A 18 18.32 6.90 -20.42
C ASP A 18 17.40 5.73 -20.82
N SER A 19 17.95 4.65 -21.36
CA SER A 19 17.24 3.39 -21.63
C SER A 19 16.63 2.80 -20.35
N ILE A 20 17.40 2.75 -19.26
CA ILE A 20 16.94 2.28 -17.95
C ILE A 20 15.88 3.24 -17.38
N ARG A 21 16.10 4.56 -17.46
CA ARG A 21 15.16 5.57 -16.97
C ARG A 21 13.82 5.50 -17.68
N ASN A 22 13.82 5.32 -18.99
CA ASN A 22 12.58 5.18 -19.76
C ASN A 22 11.77 3.94 -19.34
N LYS A 23 12.46 2.82 -19.05
CA LYS A 23 11.80 1.63 -18.49
C LYS A 23 11.23 1.90 -17.10
N GLU A 24 12.01 2.51 -16.20
CA GLU A 24 11.56 2.90 -14.85
C GLU A 24 10.31 3.79 -14.90
N LEU A 25 10.33 4.85 -15.72
CA LEU A 25 9.20 5.77 -15.89
C LEU A 25 7.95 5.06 -16.43
N SER A 26 8.11 4.07 -17.31
CA SER A 26 6.98 3.29 -17.81
C SER A 26 6.30 2.48 -16.71
N TYR A 27 7.08 1.90 -15.78
CA TYR A 27 6.55 1.17 -14.63
C TYR A 27 5.95 2.12 -13.61
N LEU A 28 6.63 3.23 -13.31
CA LEU A 28 6.13 4.24 -12.38
C LEU A 28 4.78 4.80 -12.85
N ARG A 29 4.63 5.07 -14.16
CA ARG A 29 3.36 5.53 -14.72
C ARG A 29 2.25 4.50 -14.53
N LYS A 30 2.51 3.21 -14.78
CA LYS A 30 1.53 2.13 -14.54
C LYS A 30 1.15 2.03 -13.06
N TYR A 31 2.14 2.13 -12.17
CA TYR A 31 1.92 2.14 -10.73
C TYR A 31 1.03 3.32 -10.32
N LEU A 32 1.31 4.53 -10.79
CA LEU A 32 0.51 5.72 -10.49
C LEU A 32 -0.95 5.56 -10.96
N TYR A 33 -1.19 4.98 -12.14
CA TYR A 33 -2.55 4.71 -12.61
C TYR A 33 -3.31 3.76 -11.67
N LEU A 34 -2.65 2.69 -11.21
CA LEU A 34 -3.25 1.76 -10.26
C LEU A 34 -3.51 2.42 -8.91
N ASP A 35 -2.53 3.15 -8.39
CA ASP A 35 -2.61 3.85 -7.11
C ASP A 35 -3.73 4.90 -7.08
N CYS A 36 -3.84 5.70 -8.14
CA CYS A 36 -4.93 6.66 -8.31
C CYS A 36 -6.29 5.95 -8.36
N SER A 37 -6.38 4.83 -9.06
CA SER A 37 -7.64 4.05 -9.15
C SER A 37 -8.05 3.49 -7.80
N ILE A 38 -7.10 2.95 -7.03
CA ILE A 38 -7.35 2.41 -5.68
C ILE A 38 -7.80 3.53 -4.74
N THR A 39 -7.08 4.66 -4.74
CA THR A 39 -7.40 5.82 -3.91
C THR A 39 -8.80 6.36 -4.26
N PHE A 40 -9.12 6.46 -5.55
CA PHE A 40 -10.44 6.89 -6.01
C PHE A 40 -11.57 5.98 -5.50
N VAL A 41 -11.39 4.66 -5.59
CA VAL A 41 -12.37 3.70 -5.05
C VAL A 41 -12.52 3.86 -3.53
N HIS A 42 -11.43 4.11 -2.83
CA HIS A 42 -11.43 4.31 -1.38
C HIS A 42 -12.21 5.57 -0.97
N GLU A 43 -12.05 6.67 -1.71
CA GLU A 43 -12.81 7.91 -1.51
C GLU A 43 -14.31 7.76 -1.88
N CYS A 44 -14.61 6.94 -2.89
CA CYS A 44 -16.01 6.69 -3.30
C CYS A 44 -16.74 5.68 -2.40
N ALA A 45 -16.02 4.79 -1.71
CA ALA A 45 -16.58 3.78 -0.82
C ALA A 45 -17.62 4.33 0.20
N PRO A 46 -17.40 5.42 0.95
CA PRO A 46 -18.42 6.00 1.83
C PRO A 46 -19.73 6.31 1.13
N ILE A 47 -19.64 6.90 -0.06
CA ILE A 47 -20.81 7.36 -0.82
C ILE A 47 -21.60 6.15 -1.28
N LEU A 48 -20.92 5.14 -1.81
CA LEU A 48 -21.56 3.89 -2.25
C LEU A 48 -22.20 3.13 -1.09
N VAL A 49 -21.53 3.04 0.06
CA VAL A 49 -22.08 2.37 1.25
C VAL A 49 -23.28 3.12 1.82
N ALA A 50 -23.22 4.46 1.86
CA ALA A 50 -24.35 5.27 2.28
C ALA A 50 -25.56 5.09 1.36
N LEU A 51 -25.34 5.11 0.04
CA LEU A 51 -26.39 4.91 -0.96
C LEU A 51 -26.99 3.49 -0.90
N ALA A 52 -26.15 2.47 -0.77
CA ALA A 52 -26.61 1.09 -0.61
C ALA A 52 -27.43 0.91 0.69
N THR A 53 -26.98 1.50 1.79
CA THR A 53 -27.71 1.46 3.08
C THR A 53 -29.06 2.16 2.96
N PHE A 54 -29.11 3.31 2.29
CA PHE A 54 -30.36 4.02 2.01
C PHE A 54 -31.34 3.18 1.19
N VAL A 55 -30.87 2.61 0.07
CA VAL A 55 -31.70 1.76 -0.81
C VAL A 55 -32.23 0.55 -0.06
N VAL A 56 -31.37 -0.18 0.66
CA VAL A 56 -31.78 -1.36 1.43
C VAL A 56 -32.77 -0.97 2.54
N TYR A 57 -32.54 0.16 3.23
CA TYR A 57 -33.42 0.60 4.31
C TYR A 57 -34.82 0.99 3.79
N THR A 58 -34.90 1.73 2.68
CA THR A 58 -36.19 2.09 2.05
C THR A 58 -36.95 0.88 1.53
N LEU A 59 -36.25 -0.12 0.99
CA LEU A 59 -36.89 -1.36 0.49
C LEU A 59 -37.34 -2.29 1.62
N SER A 60 -36.71 -2.23 2.80
CA SER A 60 -36.96 -3.20 3.88
C SER A 60 -38.24 -2.93 4.67
N SER A 61 -38.72 -1.70 4.80
CA SER A 61 -40.04 -1.42 5.37
C SER A 61 -40.57 -0.03 4.96
N PRO A 62 -41.84 0.09 4.53
CA PRO A 62 -42.43 1.38 4.14
C PRO A 62 -42.58 2.39 5.29
N ASP A 63 -42.59 1.93 6.55
CA ASP A 63 -42.72 2.79 7.74
C ASP A 63 -41.39 3.31 8.30
N ASN A 64 -40.27 2.84 7.74
CA ASN A 64 -38.93 3.19 8.20
C ASN A 64 -38.46 4.46 7.50
N VAL A 65 -38.75 5.62 8.10
CA VAL A 65 -38.22 6.92 7.63
C VAL A 65 -36.72 6.99 7.96
N PHE A 66 -35.89 7.10 6.92
CA PHE A 66 -34.44 7.23 7.06
C PHE A 66 -34.13 8.61 7.65
N ASN A 67 -33.97 8.68 8.97
CA ASN A 67 -33.63 9.92 9.64
C ASN A 67 -32.13 10.24 9.46
N ALA A 68 -31.81 11.52 9.24
CA ALA A 68 -30.45 12.00 9.05
C ALA A 68 -29.53 11.59 10.22
N GLU A 69 -30.06 11.52 11.44
CA GLU A 69 -29.37 11.04 12.64
C GLU A 69 -28.77 9.63 12.45
N LYS A 70 -29.58 8.67 11.98
CA LYS A 70 -29.11 7.30 11.75
C LYS A 70 -28.06 7.24 10.63
N ALA A 71 -28.22 8.05 9.59
CA ALA A 71 -27.26 8.15 8.49
C ALA A 71 -25.89 8.64 8.98
N PHE A 72 -25.88 9.72 9.77
CA PHE A 72 -24.67 10.32 10.32
C PHE A 72 -23.96 9.39 11.31
N VAL A 73 -24.71 8.71 12.19
CA VAL A 73 -24.15 7.73 13.13
C VAL A 73 -23.52 6.56 12.37
N SER A 74 -24.21 6.02 11.36
CA SER A 74 -23.71 4.92 10.53
C SER A 74 -22.43 5.31 9.78
N LEU A 75 -22.42 6.49 9.15
CA LEU A 75 -21.28 7.00 8.41
C LEU A 75 -20.08 7.23 9.34
N SER A 76 -20.31 7.76 10.53
CA SER A 76 -19.27 7.98 11.56
C SER A 76 -18.65 6.66 12.02
N LEU A 77 -19.49 5.65 12.27
CA LEU A 77 -19.03 4.33 12.71
C LEU A 77 -18.22 3.61 11.61
N LEU A 78 -18.68 3.68 10.36
CA LEU A 78 -17.94 3.19 9.20
C LEU A 78 -16.61 3.92 9.03
N ASN A 79 -16.57 5.23 9.24
CA ASN A 79 -15.35 6.02 9.11
C ASN A 79 -14.30 5.64 10.16
N ILE A 80 -14.71 5.37 11.40
CA ILE A 80 -13.81 4.88 12.46
C ILE A 80 -13.31 3.46 12.15
N LEU A 81 -14.17 2.60 11.58
CA LEU A 81 -13.80 1.22 11.23
C LEU A 81 -12.89 1.11 10.00
N ARG A 82 -12.83 2.12 9.13
CA ARG A 82 -11.94 2.12 7.95
C ARG A 82 -10.48 1.96 8.31
N PHE A 83 -10.02 2.71 9.29
CA PHE A 83 -8.62 2.70 9.70
C PHE A 83 -8.12 1.30 10.13
N PRO A 84 -8.79 0.60 11.07
CA PRO A 84 -8.38 -0.76 11.44
C PRO A 84 -8.55 -1.76 10.29
N LEU A 85 -9.57 -1.62 9.43
CA LEU A 85 -9.72 -2.49 8.25
C LEU A 85 -8.59 -2.31 7.24
N PHE A 86 -8.10 -1.09 7.04
CA PHE A 86 -6.99 -0.81 6.13
C PHE A 86 -5.65 -1.25 6.72
N MET A 87 -5.45 -1.06 8.03
CA MET A 87 -4.22 -1.51 8.70
C MET A 87 -4.12 -3.04 8.84
N PHE A 88 -5.25 -3.73 8.97
CA PHE A 88 -5.27 -5.18 9.18
C PHE A 88 -4.45 -5.98 8.14
N PRO A 89 -4.68 -5.85 6.82
CA PRO A 89 -3.87 -6.54 5.82
C PRO A 89 -2.41 -6.06 5.79
N THR A 90 -2.13 -4.80 6.11
CA THR A 90 -0.76 -4.27 6.21
C THR A 90 0.02 -4.93 7.34
N ILE A 91 -0.61 -5.09 8.51
CA ILE A 91 -0.02 -5.77 9.66
C ILE A 91 0.18 -7.26 9.35
N LEU A 92 -0.78 -7.92 8.70
CA LEU A 92 -0.60 -9.31 8.26
C LEU A 92 0.57 -9.45 7.29
N SER A 93 0.69 -8.55 6.31
CA SER A 93 1.79 -8.55 5.35
C SER A 93 3.14 -8.29 6.03
N SER A 94 3.20 -7.37 6.98
CA SER A 94 4.44 -7.10 7.73
C SER A 94 4.86 -8.28 8.59
N LEU A 95 3.91 -8.97 9.24
CA LEU A 95 4.20 -10.20 9.99
C LEU A 95 4.74 -11.32 9.09
N VAL A 96 4.16 -11.50 7.90
CA VAL A 96 4.65 -12.47 6.91
C VAL A 96 6.05 -12.09 6.43
N GLN A 97 6.29 -10.81 6.16
CA GLN A 97 7.59 -10.32 5.71
C GLN A 97 8.67 -10.48 6.78
N VAL A 98 8.38 -10.17 8.05
CA VAL A 98 9.32 -10.38 9.17
C VAL A 98 9.68 -11.86 9.32
N LYS A 99 8.68 -12.76 9.27
CA LYS A 99 8.94 -14.22 9.30
C LYS A 99 9.79 -14.69 8.12
N SER A 100 9.51 -14.19 6.92
CA SER A 100 10.30 -14.52 5.74
C SER A 100 11.74 -14.01 5.84
N LEU A 101 11.97 -12.85 6.47
CA LEU A 101 13.30 -12.27 6.65
C LEU A 101 14.12 -13.07 7.68
N GLU A 102 13.48 -13.56 8.75
CA GLU A 102 14.11 -14.40 9.77
C GLU A 102 14.65 -15.73 9.20
N GLN A 103 13.94 -16.30 8.22
CA GLN A 103 14.32 -17.56 7.57
C GLN A 103 15.38 -17.40 6.47
N SER A 104 15.80 -16.17 6.13
CA SER A 104 16.71 -15.92 5.01
C SER A 104 18.16 -16.26 5.36
N PRO A 105 18.79 -17.29 4.73
CA PRO A 105 20.15 -17.75 5.06
C PRO A 105 21.22 -16.68 4.83
N ALA A 106 20.98 -15.74 3.91
CA ALA A 106 21.87 -14.61 3.65
C ALA A 106 21.93 -13.61 4.81
N ILE A 107 20.86 -13.46 5.60
CA ILE A 107 20.83 -12.59 6.78
C ILE A 107 21.43 -13.29 7.99
N LEU A 108 21.18 -14.59 8.16
CA LEU A 108 21.80 -15.39 9.23
C LEU A 108 23.34 -15.39 9.15
N SER A 109 23.91 -15.36 7.94
CA SER A 109 25.37 -15.21 7.74
C SER A 109 25.93 -13.82 8.09
N ARG A 110 25.07 -12.79 8.21
CA ARG A 110 25.42 -11.40 8.53
C ARG A 110 25.10 -11.02 9.98
N LEU A 111 24.41 -11.89 10.72
CA LEU A 111 24.16 -11.68 12.14
C LEU A 111 25.49 -11.86 12.91
N PRO A 112 25.89 -10.88 13.74
CA PRO A 112 27.03 -11.08 14.62
C PRO A 112 26.76 -12.31 15.50
N PRO A 113 27.76 -13.17 15.76
CA PRO A 113 27.55 -14.36 16.58
C PRO A 113 26.92 -13.91 17.89
N ALA A 114 25.77 -14.51 18.23
CA ALA A 114 25.07 -14.24 19.48
C ALA A 114 26.12 -14.28 20.58
N ARG A 115 26.37 -13.12 21.20
CA ARG A 115 27.37 -12.99 22.25
C ARG A 115 26.85 -13.84 23.39
N GLY A 116 27.30 -15.10 23.41
CA GLY A 116 26.87 -16.09 24.37
C GLY A 116 27.00 -15.46 25.73
N THR A 117 25.87 -15.26 26.39
CA THR A 117 25.79 -15.13 27.83
C THR A 117 26.35 -16.41 28.41
N ARG A 118 27.69 -16.46 28.51
CA ARG A 118 28.41 -17.28 29.48
C ARG A 118 28.00 -16.74 30.84
N LEU A 119 26.82 -17.15 31.30
CA LEU A 119 26.49 -17.13 32.71
C LEU A 119 27.24 -18.33 33.30
N ARG A 120 28.37 -17.98 33.91
CA ARG A 120 29.17 -18.82 34.79
C ARG A 120 28.51 -18.86 36.16
#